data_AF-A0A3E1DJR3-F1
#
_entry.id   AF-A0A3E1DJR3-F1
#
_cell.length_a   1.000
_cell.length_b   1.000
_cell.length_c   1.000
_cell.angle_alpha   90.00
_cell.angle_beta   90.00
_cell.angle_gamma   90.00
#
_symmetry.space_group_name_H-M   'P 1'
#
loop_
_entity.id
_entity.type
_entity.pdbx_description
1 polymer ?
#
loop_
_entity_poly.entity_id
_entity_poly.type
_entity_poly.pdbx_seq_one_letter_code
_entity_poly.pdbx_strand_id
1 'polypeptide(L)'
;MSSALAIAGVTAVLRDLLNDGLINNDATGTLGATVSVTAGPPDRVIPANGGTESSQLNLFMYHVTPNSGWRNERFPSLDASGNQRLSNAPLALNLHYLLSAHGSVDLHGEILLGYAMQLLHETPILSRKAIRKALDPSPPVGGTALPPALKALADSGLENQIELIKITPEYLNTEEMSKLWTATQSHLRPTAAYMASVVLIESSKSVRSALPVLTRGPVVKPDPLNIDTWYESGISAVTGLIPPYPILVSIELPNKQIAARLGEAIKLKGYNLSGTNLAVRFAHPSLTAPIDIAFGTNANEESFSVALPNTAQDNIDWPAGIWEVTALLQRPGETEIRSTNSLALFLAPRIDVAGSTATRDSSGVTINLIFAPQARPDQRISLNAGGYEASPEKFTVPTASLQFKYAQLPAGNHLLRLRVDGADSLLVNRLTTPPQFDNTQVLTVP
;
A
#
# COMPACT_ATOMS: atom_id res chain seq x y z
N MET A 1 14.37 -23.64 -21.00
CA MET A 1 13.07 -23.20 -20.45
C MET A 1 11.98 -23.51 -21.45
N SER A 2 10.77 -23.79 -20.99
CA SER A 2 9.70 -24.27 -21.84
C SER A 2 8.83 -23.11 -22.32
N SER A 3 8.33 -23.24 -23.55
CA SER A 3 7.51 -22.22 -24.20
C SER A 3 6.02 -22.39 -23.87
N ALA A 4 5.16 -21.54 -24.43
CA ALA A 4 3.70 -21.66 -24.26
C ALA A 4 3.14 -23.01 -24.77
N LEU A 5 3.88 -23.73 -25.61
CA LEU A 5 3.51 -25.05 -26.13
C LEU A 5 3.67 -26.17 -25.07
N ALA A 6 4.27 -25.88 -23.91
CA ALA A 6 4.53 -26.85 -22.86
C ALA A 6 3.27 -27.61 -22.39
N ILE A 7 2.12 -26.93 -22.28
CA ILE A 7 0.86 -27.56 -21.84
C ILE A 7 0.39 -28.63 -22.84
N ALA A 8 0.42 -28.29 -24.13
CA ALA A 8 0.10 -29.23 -25.19
C ALA A 8 1.14 -30.36 -25.28
N GLY A 9 2.42 -30.04 -25.04
CA GLY A 9 3.51 -31.00 -24.93
C GLY A 9 3.26 -32.03 -23.84
N VAL A 10 2.90 -31.61 -22.62
CA VAL A 10 2.60 -32.53 -21.50
C VAL A 10 1.46 -33.47 -21.86
N THR A 11 0.38 -32.94 -22.43
CA THR A 11 -0.77 -33.75 -22.87
C THR A 11 -0.36 -34.77 -23.95
N ALA A 12 0.48 -34.37 -24.91
CA ALA A 12 0.98 -35.27 -25.95
C ALA A 12 1.87 -36.38 -25.36
N VAL A 13 2.76 -36.05 -24.42
CA VAL A 13 3.62 -37.03 -23.74
C VAL A 13 2.79 -38.02 -22.92
N LEU A 14 1.76 -37.55 -22.20
CA LEU A 14 0.87 -38.44 -21.43
C LEU A 14 0.06 -39.36 -22.35
N ARG A 15 -0.42 -38.84 -23.48
CA ARG A 15 -1.12 -39.64 -24.49
C ARG A 15 -0.21 -40.72 -25.09
N ASP A 16 1.02 -40.34 -25.45
CA ASP A 16 2.02 -41.27 -25.99
C ASP A 16 2.39 -42.35 -24.96
N LEU A 17 2.62 -41.95 -23.71
CA LEU A 17 2.87 -42.87 -22.60
C LEU A 17 1.75 -43.91 -22.44
N LEU A 18 0.49 -43.46 -22.40
CA LEU A 18 -0.67 -44.35 -22.29
C LEU A 18 -0.79 -45.28 -23.51
N ASN A 19 -0.56 -44.76 -24.71
CA ASN A 19 -0.64 -45.54 -25.94
C ASN A 19 0.46 -46.63 -26.01
N ASP A 20 1.71 -46.25 -25.75
CA ASP A 20 2.86 -47.16 -25.66
C ASP A 20 2.63 -48.22 -24.56
N GLY A 21 2.15 -47.81 -23.39
CA GLY A 21 1.88 -48.72 -22.28
C GLY A 21 0.78 -49.74 -22.57
N LEU A 22 -0.30 -49.34 -23.26
CA LEU A 22 -1.36 -50.26 -23.68
C LEU A 22 -0.86 -51.27 -24.74
N ILE A 23 -0.02 -50.82 -25.68
CA ILE A 23 0.58 -51.69 -26.69
C ILE A 23 1.54 -52.69 -26.04
N ASN A 24 2.41 -52.24 -25.13
CA ASN A 24 3.42 -53.08 -24.49
C ASN A 24 2.81 -54.15 -23.56
N ASN A 25 1.64 -53.90 -23.00
CA ASN A 25 0.90 -54.85 -22.15
C ASN A 25 -0.12 -55.71 -22.93
N ASP A 26 -0.09 -55.68 -24.26
CA ASP A 26 -1.03 -56.42 -25.14
C ASP A 26 -2.51 -56.23 -24.75
N ALA A 27 -2.90 -54.98 -24.46
CA ALA A 27 -4.27 -54.66 -24.13
C ALA A 27 -5.22 -55.02 -25.28
N THR A 28 -4.76 -54.89 -26.53
CA THR A 28 -5.51 -55.27 -27.73
C THR A 28 -5.78 -56.77 -27.80
N GLY A 29 -4.80 -57.63 -27.46
CA GLY A 29 -4.99 -59.07 -27.38
C GLY A 29 -5.92 -59.47 -26.24
N THR A 30 -5.78 -58.81 -25.09
CA THR A 30 -6.63 -59.06 -23.91
C THR A 30 -8.10 -58.70 -24.16
N LEU A 31 -8.36 -57.59 -24.87
CA LEU A 31 -9.71 -57.07 -25.14
C LEU A 31 -10.30 -57.59 -26.45
N GLY A 32 -9.49 -58.19 -27.33
CA GLY A 32 -9.91 -58.59 -28.67
C GLY A 32 -10.38 -57.43 -29.57
N ALA A 33 -10.00 -56.19 -29.24
CA ALA A 33 -10.47 -54.98 -29.89
C ALA A 33 -9.35 -53.94 -30.01
N THR A 34 -9.43 -53.10 -31.04
CA THR A 34 -8.50 -51.97 -31.21
C THR A 34 -8.73 -50.94 -30.11
N VAL A 35 -7.68 -50.64 -29.34
CA VAL A 35 -7.70 -49.61 -28.30
C VAL A 35 -7.07 -48.33 -28.84
N SER A 36 -7.70 -47.19 -28.58
CA SER A 36 -7.14 -45.88 -28.89
C SER A 36 -7.05 -45.00 -27.65
N VAL A 37 -6.09 -44.06 -27.66
CA VAL A 37 -5.99 -43.00 -26.65
C VAL A 37 -6.27 -41.67 -27.32
N THR A 38 -7.27 -40.96 -26.80
CA THR A 38 -7.66 -39.62 -27.23
C THR A 38 -7.38 -38.60 -26.13
N ALA A 39 -7.22 -37.34 -26.52
CA ALA A 39 -7.06 -36.23 -25.59
C ALA A 39 -7.99 -35.10 -26.03
N GLY A 40 -9.19 -35.07 -25.46
CA GLY A 40 -10.23 -34.12 -25.82
C GLY A 40 -11.31 -34.00 -24.76
N PRO A 41 -12.22 -33.03 -24.92
CA PRO A 41 -13.34 -32.88 -24.00
C PRO A 41 -14.30 -34.09 -24.15
N PRO A 42 -14.92 -34.56 -23.05
CA PRO A 42 -15.73 -35.79 -23.05
C PRO A 42 -16.94 -35.81 -23.99
N ASP A 43 -17.45 -34.65 -24.42
CA ASP A 43 -18.54 -34.50 -25.39
C ASP A 43 -18.11 -34.85 -26.83
N ARG A 44 -16.82 -34.69 -27.14
CA ARG A 44 -16.25 -34.95 -28.46
C ARG A 44 -15.66 -36.35 -28.61
N VAL A 45 -15.80 -37.18 -27.59
CA VAL A 45 -15.41 -38.58 -27.63
C VAL A 45 -16.48 -39.35 -28.40
N ILE A 46 -16.42 -39.25 -29.73
CA ILE A 46 -17.41 -39.85 -30.63
C ILE A 46 -17.00 -41.31 -30.92
N PRO A 47 -17.96 -42.26 -30.92
CA PRO A 47 -17.68 -43.62 -31.36
C PRO A 47 -17.26 -43.66 -32.83
N ALA A 48 -16.20 -44.39 -33.16
CA ALA A 48 -15.59 -44.41 -34.49
C ALA A 48 -16.55 -44.83 -35.63
N ASN A 49 -17.68 -45.48 -35.32
CA ASN A 49 -18.62 -46.08 -36.28
C ASN A 49 -20.10 -45.79 -35.96
N GLY A 50 -20.49 -44.52 -35.79
CA GLY A 50 -21.91 -44.12 -35.92
C GLY A 50 -22.93 -44.75 -34.97
N GLY A 51 -22.52 -45.25 -33.79
CA GLY A 51 -23.44 -45.72 -32.76
C GLY A 51 -22.84 -46.64 -31.69
N THR A 52 -21.81 -47.42 -32.00
CA THR A 52 -21.21 -48.36 -31.04
C THR A 52 -19.96 -47.77 -30.39
N GLU A 53 -19.98 -47.56 -29.07
CA GLU A 53 -18.81 -47.11 -28.30
C GLU A 53 -17.58 -47.96 -28.62
N SER A 54 -16.43 -47.31 -28.88
CA SER A 54 -15.16 -48.00 -29.07
C SER A 54 -14.44 -48.14 -27.74
N SER A 55 -13.65 -49.21 -27.58
CA SER A 55 -12.77 -49.38 -26.43
C SER A 55 -11.63 -48.37 -26.52
N GLN A 56 -11.68 -47.30 -25.71
CA GLN A 56 -10.72 -46.21 -25.77
C GLN A 56 -10.53 -45.51 -24.42
N LEU A 57 -9.34 -44.95 -24.21
CA LEU A 57 -9.06 -44.05 -23.10
C LEU A 57 -9.13 -42.60 -23.59
N ASN A 58 -9.78 -41.73 -22.81
CA ASN A 58 -9.76 -40.30 -23.05
C ASN A 58 -9.06 -39.57 -21.90
N LEU A 59 -8.10 -38.70 -22.24
CA LEU A 59 -7.38 -37.84 -21.31
C LEU A 59 -7.85 -36.40 -21.47
N PHE A 60 -8.63 -35.91 -20.51
CA PHE A 60 -9.20 -34.57 -20.54
C PHE A 60 -8.55 -33.64 -19.51
N MET A 61 -7.89 -32.57 -19.95
CA MET A 61 -7.39 -31.54 -19.04
C MET A 61 -8.54 -30.62 -18.61
N TYR A 62 -9.02 -30.77 -17.38
CA TYR A 62 -10.23 -30.08 -16.89
C TYR A 62 -9.93 -28.82 -16.10
N HIS A 63 -8.73 -28.70 -15.53
CA HIS A 63 -8.37 -27.57 -14.67
C HIS A 63 -6.86 -27.29 -14.68
N VAL A 64 -6.48 -26.03 -14.49
CA VAL A 64 -5.08 -25.58 -14.41
C VAL A 64 -4.95 -24.68 -13.19
N THR A 65 -4.03 -24.99 -12.29
CA THR A 65 -3.79 -24.21 -11.07
C THR A 65 -2.35 -23.71 -10.98
N PRO A 66 -2.08 -22.56 -10.32
CA PRO A 66 -0.71 -22.12 -10.08
C PRO A 66 -0.03 -23.04 -9.06
N ASN A 67 1.22 -23.43 -9.34
CA ASN A 67 1.99 -24.26 -8.43
C ASN A 67 2.42 -23.48 -7.18
N SER A 68 2.06 -23.96 -5.99
CA SER A 68 2.35 -23.26 -4.72
C SER A 68 3.84 -23.18 -4.38
N GLY A 69 4.65 -24.15 -4.80
CA GLY A 69 6.10 -24.17 -4.55
C GLY A 69 6.88 -23.19 -5.42
N TRP A 70 6.44 -22.99 -6.66
CA TRP A 70 7.17 -22.18 -7.65
C TRP A 70 6.56 -20.81 -7.95
N ARG A 71 5.29 -20.55 -7.60
CA ARG A 71 4.61 -19.27 -7.91
C ARG A 71 5.30 -18.03 -7.34
N ASN A 72 6.12 -18.18 -6.30
CA ASN A 72 6.80 -17.10 -5.60
C ASN A 72 8.32 -17.09 -5.84
N GLU A 73 8.84 -17.92 -6.75
CA GLU A 73 10.29 -17.98 -7.04
C GLU A 73 10.79 -16.65 -7.61
N ARG A 74 10.02 -16.03 -8.51
CA ARG A 74 10.29 -14.71 -9.08
C ARG A 74 9.00 -13.95 -9.35
N PHE A 75 9.09 -12.64 -9.28
CA PHE A 75 8.02 -11.74 -9.72
C PHE A 75 8.32 -11.18 -11.11
N PRO A 76 7.29 -10.99 -11.96
CA PRO A 76 7.42 -10.16 -13.14
C PRO A 76 7.76 -8.72 -12.71
N SER A 77 8.99 -8.29 -12.98
CA SER A 77 9.46 -6.95 -12.59
C SER A 77 9.72 -6.08 -13.81
N LEU A 78 9.34 -4.81 -13.68
CA LEU A 78 9.52 -3.77 -14.68
C LEU A 78 10.49 -2.71 -14.15
N ASP A 79 11.08 -1.96 -15.06
CA ASP A 79 11.86 -0.78 -14.72
C ASP A 79 11.00 0.34 -14.13
N ALA A 80 11.64 1.40 -13.62
CA ALA A 80 10.94 2.54 -13.04
C ALA A 80 9.99 3.26 -14.02
N SER A 81 10.21 3.10 -15.34
CA SER A 81 9.33 3.64 -16.38
C SER A 81 8.13 2.75 -16.71
N GLY A 82 8.11 1.51 -16.23
CA GLY A 82 7.06 0.52 -16.50
C GLY A 82 7.12 -0.09 -17.91
N ASN A 83 8.10 0.28 -18.74
CA ASN A 83 8.14 -0.09 -20.15
C ASN A 83 9.01 -1.30 -20.43
N GLN A 84 10.04 -1.55 -19.61
CA GLN A 84 11.02 -2.60 -19.87
C GLN A 84 11.03 -3.65 -18.77
N ARG A 85 11.05 -4.93 -19.17
CA ARG A 85 11.17 -6.06 -18.25
C ARG A 85 12.59 -6.19 -17.70
N LEU A 86 12.68 -6.36 -16.38
CA LEU A 86 13.93 -6.65 -15.68
C LEU A 86 14.09 -8.15 -15.41
N SER A 87 12.98 -8.90 -15.36
CA SER A 87 12.99 -10.34 -15.13
C SER A 87 12.00 -11.07 -16.05
N ASN A 88 12.31 -12.32 -16.35
CA ASN A 88 11.38 -13.29 -16.91
C ASN A 88 11.06 -14.30 -15.81
N ALA A 89 10.02 -14.04 -15.02
CA ALA A 89 9.55 -15.00 -14.03
C ALA A 89 8.82 -16.16 -14.74
N PRO A 90 9.13 -17.44 -14.42
CA PRO A 90 8.42 -18.57 -14.99
C PRO A 90 6.98 -18.64 -14.46
N LEU A 91 6.02 -18.88 -15.34
CA LEU A 91 4.66 -19.23 -14.97
C LEU A 91 4.62 -20.72 -14.60
N ALA A 92 4.47 -20.99 -13.30
CA ALA A 92 4.46 -22.34 -12.77
C ALA A 92 3.03 -22.86 -12.60
N LEU A 93 2.73 -23.99 -13.26
CA LEU A 93 1.39 -24.55 -13.37
C LEU A 93 1.36 -26.01 -12.92
N ASN A 94 0.22 -26.41 -12.36
CA ASN A 94 -0.21 -27.78 -12.19
C ASN A 94 -1.35 -28.02 -13.18
N LEU A 95 -1.25 -29.09 -13.95
CA LEU A 95 -2.27 -29.47 -14.94
C LEU A 95 -3.08 -30.64 -14.38
N HIS A 96 -4.39 -30.46 -14.27
CA HIS A 96 -5.29 -31.48 -13.74
C HIS A 96 -6.00 -32.19 -14.89
N TYR A 97 -5.83 -33.50 -14.93
CA TYR A 97 -6.33 -34.39 -15.96
C TYR A 97 -7.36 -35.35 -15.40
N LEU A 98 -8.37 -35.63 -16.22
CA LEU A 98 -9.39 -36.62 -16.00
C LEU A 98 -9.18 -37.73 -17.02
N LEU A 99 -8.87 -38.93 -16.55
CA LEU A 99 -8.69 -40.12 -17.38
C LEU A 99 -9.98 -40.95 -17.32
N SER A 100 -10.73 -40.96 -18.41
CA SER A 100 -11.99 -41.70 -18.54
C SER A 100 -11.86 -42.86 -19.51
N ALA A 101 -12.37 -44.04 -19.11
CA ALA A 101 -12.35 -45.24 -19.93
C ALA A 101 -13.72 -45.48 -20.60
N HIS A 102 -13.69 -45.68 -21.90
CA HIS A 102 -14.85 -46.06 -22.71
C HIS A 102 -14.69 -47.51 -23.13
N GLY A 103 -15.74 -48.31 -22.97
CA GLY A 103 -15.75 -49.73 -23.30
C GLY A 103 -16.82 -50.03 -24.33
N SER A 104 -16.49 -50.85 -25.32
CA SER A 104 -17.46 -51.33 -26.31
C SER A 104 -18.31 -52.50 -25.81
N VAL A 105 -17.81 -53.22 -24.80
CA VAL A 105 -18.37 -54.44 -24.21
C VAL A 105 -18.20 -54.37 -22.69
N ASP A 106 -18.92 -55.22 -21.97
CA ASP A 106 -18.79 -55.38 -20.51
C ASP A 106 -17.33 -55.57 -20.09
N LEU A 107 -16.95 -54.99 -18.94
CA LEU A 107 -15.61 -54.99 -18.34
C LEU A 107 -14.49 -54.29 -19.13
N HIS A 108 -14.68 -53.93 -20.39
CA HIS A 108 -13.62 -53.28 -21.19
C HIS A 108 -13.18 -51.95 -20.57
N GLY A 109 -14.13 -51.16 -20.05
CA GLY A 109 -13.83 -49.87 -19.41
C GLY A 109 -12.99 -50.05 -18.14
N GLU A 110 -13.36 -50.99 -17.28
CA GLU A 110 -12.68 -51.30 -16.03
C GLU A 110 -11.27 -51.87 -16.27
N ILE A 111 -11.12 -52.77 -17.25
CA ILE A 111 -9.82 -53.33 -17.63
C ILE A 111 -8.89 -52.24 -18.15
N LEU A 112 -9.38 -51.39 -19.06
CA LEU A 112 -8.60 -50.28 -19.60
C LEU A 112 -8.19 -49.28 -18.53
N LEU A 113 -9.12 -48.93 -17.62
CA LEU A 113 -8.83 -48.05 -16.51
C LEU A 113 -7.77 -48.66 -15.58
N GLY A 114 -7.88 -49.97 -15.27
CA GLY A 114 -6.91 -50.69 -14.45
C GLY A 114 -5.49 -50.64 -15.02
N TYR A 115 -5.33 -50.99 -16.31
CA TYR A 115 -4.03 -50.91 -16.98
C TYR A 115 -3.46 -49.48 -16.99
N ALA A 116 -4.30 -48.49 -17.27
CA ALA A 116 -3.85 -47.11 -17.31
C ALA A 116 -3.44 -46.58 -15.93
N MET A 117 -4.19 -46.93 -14.88
CA MET A 117 -3.84 -46.59 -13.50
C MET A 117 -2.54 -47.26 -13.05
N GLN A 118 -2.35 -48.54 -13.39
CA GLN A 118 -1.10 -49.25 -13.12
C GLN A 118 0.08 -48.57 -13.82
N LEU A 119 -0.06 -48.24 -15.12
CA LEU A 119 0.99 -47.59 -15.89
C LEU A 119 1.40 -46.24 -15.30
N LEU A 120 0.43 -45.39 -14.94
CA LEU A 120 0.71 -44.08 -14.35
C LEU A 120 1.31 -44.20 -12.94
N HIS A 121 0.97 -45.27 -12.20
CA HIS A 121 1.57 -45.58 -10.90
C HIS A 121 3.03 -46.04 -11.01
N GLU A 122 3.35 -46.84 -12.04
CA GLU A 122 4.71 -47.32 -12.31
C GLU A 122 5.61 -46.24 -12.96
N THR A 123 5.01 -45.23 -13.60
CA THR A 123 5.71 -44.14 -14.28
C THR A 123 5.37 -42.74 -13.70
N PRO A 124 5.58 -42.50 -12.40
CA PRO A 124 5.16 -41.27 -11.73
C PRO A 124 6.00 -40.04 -12.13
N ILE A 125 7.10 -40.21 -12.87
CA ILE A 125 7.97 -39.11 -13.32
C ILE A 125 8.21 -39.24 -14.82
N LEU A 126 7.85 -38.21 -15.56
CA LEU A 126 8.15 -38.10 -16.99
C LEU A 126 9.62 -37.75 -17.17
N SER A 127 10.43 -38.74 -17.54
CA SER A 127 11.85 -38.52 -17.81
C SER A 127 12.06 -37.64 -19.05
N ARG A 128 13.16 -36.87 -19.10
CA ARG A 128 13.51 -36.05 -20.27
C ARG A 128 13.64 -36.88 -21.55
N LYS A 129 14.10 -38.13 -21.44
CA LYS A 129 14.21 -39.06 -22.57
C LYS A 129 12.82 -39.44 -23.11
N ALA A 130 11.86 -39.73 -22.22
CA ALA A 130 10.48 -40.03 -22.62
C ALA A 130 9.83 -38.82 -23.29
N ILE A 131 10.01 -37.62 -22.73
CA ILE A 131 9.52 -36.36 -23.31
C ILE A 131 10.08 -36.15 -24.72
N ARG A 132 11.39 -36.31 -24.91
CA ARG A 132 12.03 -36.19 -26.24
C ARG A 132 11.47 -37.20 -27.24
N LYS A 133 11.35 -38.48 -26.83
CA LYS A 133 10.83 -39.55 -27.68
C LYS A 133 9.39 -39.24 -28.14
N ALA A 134 8.56 -38.76 -27.23
CA ALA A 134 7.15 -38.47 -27.51
C ALA A 134 6.94 -37.21 -28.36
N LEU A 135 7.77 -36.18 -28.19
CA LEU A 135 7.63 -34.90 -28.89
C LEU A 135 8.38 -34.83 -30.23
N ASP A 136 9.41 -35.67 -30.42
CA ASP A 136 10.14 -35.81 -31.68
C ASP A 136 10.14 -37.29 -32.14
N PRO A 137 8.98 -37.83 -32.54
CA PRO A 137 8.90 -39.20 -33.02
C PRO A 137 9.63 -39.33 -34.36
N SER A 138 10.33 -40.45 -34.55
CA SER A 138 10.98 -40.76 -35.83
C SER A 138 9.97 -40.66 -36.99
N PRO A 139 10.37 -40.11 -38.16
CA PRO A 139 9.45 -39.90 -39.27
C PRO A 139 8.77 -41.22 -39.66
N PRO A 140 7.45 -41.21 -39.91
CA PRO A 140 6.72 -42.43 -40.21
C PRO A 140 7.27 -43.08 -41.49
N VAL A 141 7.39 -44.41 -41.46
CA VAL A 141 7.76 -45.25 -42.60
C VAL A 141 6.61 -45.19 -43.61
N GLY A 142 6.62 -44.16 -44.48
CA GLY A 142 5.51 -43.90 -45.41
C GLY A 142 5.37 -42.45 -45.90
N GLY A 143 6.19 -41.50 -45.41
CA GLY A 143 6.29 -40.16 -46.01
C GLY A 143 5.12 -39.20 -45.72
N THR A 144 4.20 -39.56 -44.82
CA THR A 144 3.15 -38.63 -44.37
C THR A 144 3.73 -37.60 -43.41
N ALA A 145 3.65 -36.33 -43.78
CA ALA A 145 4.12 -35.23 -42.95
C ALA A 145 3.26 -35.14 -41.67
N LEU A 146 3.92 -35.13 -40.49
CA LEU A 146 3.26 -34.86 -39.21
C LEU A 146 2.46 -33.53 -39.28
N PRO A 147 1.26 -33.47 -38.66
CA PRO A 147 0.50 -32.22 -38.54
C PRO A 147 1.36 -31.06 -37.99
N PRO A 148 1.19 -29.82 -38.49
CA PRO A 148 2.02 -28.68 -38.09
C PRO A 148 2.07 -28.44 -36.57
N ALA A 149 0.94 -28.66 -35.89
CA ALA A 149 0.86 -28.51 -34.43
C ALA A 149 1.74 -29.52 -33.68
N LEU A 150 1.77 -30.79 -34.10
CA LEU A 150 2.61 -31.82 -33.48
C LEU A 150 4.09 -31.56 -33.74
N LYS A 151 4.44 -31.09 -34.95
CA LYS A 151 5.82 -30.66 -35.26
C LYS A 151 6.28 -29.51 -34.34
N ALA A 152 5.41 -28.55 -34.08
CA ALA A 152 5.73 -27.42 -33.21
C ALA A 152 5.93 -27.84 -31.72
N LEU A 153 5.37 -28.97 -31.28
CA LEU A 153 5.58 -29.44 -29.90
C LEU A 153 7.01 -29.87 -29.62
N ALA A 154 7.77 -30.28 -30.64
CA ALA A 154 9.21 -30.53 -30.51
C ALA A 154 9.96 -29.28 -30.02
N ASP A 155 9.51 -28.09 -30.43
CA ASP A 155 10.06 -26.80 -30.03
C ASP A 155 9.51 -26.29 -28.68
N SER A 156 8.74 -27.10 -27.94
CA SER A 156 8.19 -26.70 -26.65
C SER A 156 9.27 -26.54 -25.57
N GLY A 157 10.43 -27.20 -25.73
CA GLY A 157 11.53 -27.16 -24.76
C GLY A 157 11.16 -27.73 -23.39
N LEU A 158 10.14 -28.59 -23.32
CA LEU A 158 9.64 -29.21 -22.09
C LEU A 158 10.71 -30.07 -21.41
N GLU A 159 11.52 -30.75 -22.21
CA GLU A 159 12.66 -31.56 -21.79
C GLU A 159 13.83 -30.74 -21.23
N ASN A 160 13.86 -29.42 -21.46
CA ASN A 160 14.90 -28.49 -20.99
C ASN A 160 14.45 -27.69 -19.76
N GLN A 161 13.25 -27.95 -19.22
CA GLN A 161 12.80 -27.39 -17.94
C GLN A 161 13.73 -27.80 -16.80
N ILE A 162 13.83 -27.01 -15.73
CA ILE A 162 14.66 -27.37 -14.56
C ILE A 162 14.08 -28.56 -13.79
N GLU A 163 12.80 -28.51 -13.44
CA GLU A 163 12.05 -29.59 -12.78
C GLU A 163 11.55 -30.65 -13.77
N LEU A 164 11.48 -31.90 -13.32
CA LEU A 164 10.79 -32.97 -14.04
C LEU A 164 9.29 -32.93 -13.74
N ILE A 165 8.48 -33.33 -14.71
CA ILE A 165 7.03 -33.43 -14.53
C ILE A 165 6.73 -34.73 -13.78
N LYS A 166 6.01 -34.60 -12.68
CA LYS A 166 5.55 -35.67 -11.80
C LYS A 166 4.05 -35.85 -12.00
N ILE A 167 3.61 -37.08 -12.03
CA ILE A 167 2.21 -37.48 -12.15
C ILE A 167 1.79 -37.99 -10.78
N THR A 168 0.75 -37.41 -10.22
CA THR A 168 0.20 -37.82 -8.91
C THR A 168 -1.30 -38.05 -9.04
N PRO A 169 -1.85 -39.12 -8.46
CA PRO A 169 -3.29 -39.32 -8.44
C PRO A 169 -3.97 -38.19 -7.64
N GLU A 170 -5.11 -37.75 -8.13
CA GLU A 170 -5.97 -36.76 -7.48
C GLU A 170 -7.31 -37.41 -7.14
N TYR A 171 -7.76 -37.23 -5.91
CA TYR A 171 -9.04 -37.79 -5.45
C TYR A 171 -10.12 -36.72 -5.57
N LEU A 172 -11.08 -36.96 -6.46
CA LEU A 172 -12.29 -36.15 -6.58
C LEU A 172 -13.40 -36.78 -5.75
N ASN A 173 -14.13 -35.97 -4.99
CA ASN A 173 -15.30 -36.46 -4.28
C ASN A 173 -16.48 -36.68 -5.25
N THR A 174 -17.53 -37.37 -4.78
CA THR A 174 -18.70 -37.70 -5.62
C THR A 174 -19.42 -36.48 -6.17
N GLU A 175 -19.47 -35.38 -5.41
CA GLU A 175 -20.13 -34.14 -5.82
C GLU A 175 -19.34 -33.42 -6.93
N GLU A 176 -18.02 -33.32 -6.79
CA GLU A 176 -17.10 -32.76 -7.78
C GLU A 176 -17.15 -33.55 -9.09
N MET A 177 -17.10 -34.89 -8.99
CA MET A 177 -17.22 -35.77 -10.15
C MET A 177 -18.57 -35.58 -10.83
N SER A 178 -19.68 -35.56 -10.09
CA SER A 178 -21.02 -35.34 -10.64
C SER A 178 -21.13 -33.99 -11.35
N LYS A 179 -20.58 -32.92 -10.77
CA LYS A 179 -20.59 -31.57 -11.36
C LYS A 179 -19.76 -31.51 -12.63
N LEU A 180 -18.57 -32.12 -12.64
CA LEU A 180 -17.68 -32.13 -13.81
C LEU A 180 -18.35 -32.83 -15.01
N TRP A 181 -18.90 -34.03 -14.80
CA TRP A 181 -19.58 -34.78 -15.86
C TRP A 181 -20.88 -34.11 -16.34
N THR A 182 -21.63 -33.47 -15.43
CA THR A 182 -22.81 -32.68 -15.82
C THR A 182 -22.40 -31.47 -16.66
N ALA A 183 -21.31 -30.79 -16.31
CA ALA A 183 -20.82 -29.62 -17.04
C ALA A 183 -20.31 -29.96 -18.45
N THR A 184 -19.75 -31.15 -18.65
CA THR A 184 -19.33 -31.63 -19.98
C THR A 184 -20.47 -32.18 -20.82
N GLN A 185 -21.70 -32.23 -20.29
CA GLN A 185 -22.89 -32.80 -20.96
C GLN A 185 -22.65 -34.24 -21.47
N SER A 186 -21.76 -34.98 -20.80
CA SER A 186 -21.40 -36.35 -21.17
C SER A 186 -21.85 -37.33 -20.10
N HIS A 187 -22.05 -38.58 -20.50
CA HIS A 187 -22.46 -39.62 -19.57
C HIS A 187 -21.26 -40.06 -18.71
N LEU A 188 -21.47 -40.17 -17.41
CA LEU A 188 -20.43 -40.64 -16.48
C LEU A 188 -19.84 -41.99 -16.94
N ARG A 189 -18.52 -42.08 -16.92
CA ARG A 189 -17.75 -43.31 -17.22
C ARG A 189 -16.78 -43.62 -16.06
N PRO A 190 -16.27 -44.85 -15.95
CA PRO A 190 -15.18 -45.16 -15.03
C PRO A 190 -14.01 -44.19 -15.25
N THR A 191 -13.60 -43.49 -14.19
CA THR A 191 -12.72 -42.33 -14.29
C THR A 191 -11.78 -42.21 -13.11
N ALA A 192 -10.53 -41.81 -13.37
CA ALA A 192 -9.54 -41.44 -12.36
C ALA A 192 -8.96 -40.06 -12.67
N ALA A 193 -8.69 -39.24 -11.65
CA ALA A 193 -8.08 -37.93 -11.82
C ALA A 193 -6.58 -37.97 -11.48
N TYR A 194 -5.80 -37.18 -12.20
CA TYR A 194 -4.36 -37.06 -12.04
C TYR A 194 -3.92 -35.62 -12.17
N MET A 195 -2.93 -35.23 -11.39
CA MET A 195 -2.25 -33.94 -11.50
C MET A 195 -0.85 -34.15 -12.08
N ALA A 196 -0.51 -33.38 -13.12
CA ALA A 196 0.85 -33.26 -13.64
C ALA A 196 1.50 -31.97 -13.09
N SER A 197 2.59 -32.11 -12.34
CA SER A 197 3.27 -31.01 -11.65
C SER A 197 4.81 -31.15 -11.73
N VAL A 198 5.61 -30.13 -11.99
CA VAL A 198 5.28 -28.73 -12.31
C VAL A 198 5.56 -28.47 -13.79
N VAL A 199 4.75 -27.63 -14.43
CA VAL A 199 4.98 -27.14 -15.78
C VAL A 199 5.38 -25.66 -15.71
N LEU A 200 6.55 -25.31 -16.21
CA LEU A 200 7.14 -23.98 -16.14
C LEU A 200 7.18 -23.35 -17.53
N ILE A 201 6.44 -22.27 -17.73
CA ILE A 201 6.43 -21.52 -18.98
C ILE A 201 7.19 -20.22 -18.76
N GLU A 202 8.28 -20.00 -19.49
CA GLU A 202 9.07 -18.77 -19.40
C GLU A 202 9.25 -18.12 -20.76
N SER A 203 9.25 -16.78 -20.79
CA SER A 203 9.61 -16.03 -21.97
C SER A 203 11.13 -16.01 -22.16
N SER A 204 11.60 -16.23 -23.39
CA SER A 204 13.01 -16.07 -23.79
C SER A 204 13.36 -14.64 -24.24
N LYS A 205 12.48 -13.66 -24.01
CA LYS A 205 12.73 -12.26 -24.39
C LYS A 205 13.89 -11.68 -23.59
N SER A 206 14.72 -10.87 -24.21
CA SER A 206 15.83 -10.19 -23.52
C SER A 206 15.30 -9.29 -22.39
N VAL A 207 15.92 -9.42 -21.22
CA VAL A 207 15.70 -8.52 -20.07
C VAL A 207 16.83 -7.52 -20.00
N ARG A 208 16.56 -6.33 -19.44
CA ARG A 208 17.62 -5.36 -19.17
C ARG A 208 18.43 -5.82 -17.97
N SER A 209 19.75 -5.92 -18.13
CA SER A 209 20.66 -6.04 -16.99
C SER A 209 20.83 -4.68 -16.34
N ALA A 210 20.68 -4.62 -15.01
CA ALA A 210 20.97 -3.39 -14.26
C ALA A 210 22.47 -3.06 -14.37
N LEU A 211 22.78 -1.77 -14.44
CA LEU A 211 24.18 -1.31 -14.33
C LEU A 211 24.67 -1.57 -12.89
N PRO A 212 25.98 -1.81 -12.69
CA PRO A 212 26.55 -1.88 -11.35
C PRO A 212 26.22 -0.62 -10.54
N VAL A 213 25.82 -0.81 -9.29
CA VAL A 213 25.60 0.31 -8.36
C VAL A 213 26.95 0.92 -8.02
N LEU A 214 27.17 2.16 -8.45
CA LEU A 214 28.44 2.86 -8.23
C LEU A 214 28.57 3.45 -6.82
N THR A 215 27.48 3.92 -6.21
CA THR A 215 27.48 4.48 -4.85
C THR A 215 26.22 4.09 -4.07
N ARG A 216 26.34 3.97 -2.74
CA ARG A 216 25.22 3.61 -1.83
C ARG A 216 24.63 4.80 -1.06
N GLY A 217 24.90 6.01 -1.52
CA GLY A 217 24.48 7.26 -0.90
C GLY A 217 25.24 8.46 -1.50
N PRO A 218 24.93 9.69 -1.07
CA PRO A 218 25.73 10.85 -1.42
C PRO A 218 27.18 10.67 -0.94
N VAL A 219 28.11 11.12 -1.77
CA VAL A 219 29.53 11.17 -1.42
C VAL A 219 29.75 12.45 -0.63
N VAL A 220 30.23 12.31 0.61
CA VAL A 220 30.39 13.41 1.56
C VAL A 220 31.87 13.59 1.94
N LYS A 221 32.23 14.84 2.31
CA LYS A 221 33.54 15.21 2.83
C LYS A 221 33.33 16.05 4.11
N PRO A 222 34.10 15.84 5.19
CA PRO A 222 35.22 14.90 5.33
C PRO A 222 34.82 13.45 5.60
N ASP A 223 35.66 12.51 5.17
CA ASP A 223 35.61 11.12 5.62
C ASP A 223 35.99 11.06 7.12
N PRO A 224 35.21 10.34 7.97
CA PRO A 224 35.53 10.17 9.40
C PRO A 224 36.93 9.62 9.68
N LEU A 225 37.52 8.87 8.75
CA LEU A 225 38.85 8.29 8.88
C LEU A 225 39.97 9.17 8.29
N ASN A 226 39.65 10.06 7.36
CA ASN A 226 40.62 10.97 6.75
C ASN A 226 39.93 12.25 6.24
N ILE A 227 40.29 13.40 6.83
CA ILE A 227 39.65 14.69 6.54
C ILE A 227 39.77 15.15 5.08
N ASP A 228 40.76 14.63 4.33
CA ASP A 228 41.03 15.03 2.96
C ASP A 228 40.30 14.18 1.90
N THR A 229 39.77 13.02 2.27
CA THR A 229 39.11 12.08 1.35
C THR A 229 37.59 12.23 1.35
N TRP A 230 37.00 11.78 0.24
CA TRP A 230 35.56 11.66 0.04
C TRP A 230 35.11 10.25 0.42
N TYR A 231 33.95 10.12 1.07
CA TYR A 231 33.41 8.84 1.50
C TYR A 231 31.94 8.68 1.08
N GLU A 232 31.54 7.47 0.69
CA GLU A 232 30.13 7.14 0.48
C GLU A 232 29.42 7.02 1.82
N SER A 233 28.51 7.94 2.12
CA SER A 233 27.71 7.91 3.36
C SER A 233 27.01 6.57 3.65
N GLY A 234 26.77 5.75 2.63
CA GLY A 234 26.25 4.40 2.77
C GLY A 234 24.80 4.37 3.28
N ILE A 235 24.41 3.23 3.84
CA ILE A 235 23.06 3.01 4.36
C ILE A 235 23.04 3.41 5.82
N SER A 236 22.25 4.41 6.18
CA SER A 236 21.98 4.75 7.58
C SER A 236 21.00 3.75 8.18
N ALA A 237 21.43 3.01 9.21
CA ALA A 237 20.58 2.12 9.97
C ALA A 237 20.24 2.78 11.30
N VAL A 238 18.95 3.06 11.53
CA VAL A 238 18.45 3.64 12.77
C VAL A 238 17.95 2.52 13.66
N THR A 239 18.58 2.33 14.81
CA THR A 239 18.24 1.28 15.79
C THR A 239 17.35 1.77 16.93
N GLY A 240 17.01 3.06 16.94
CA GLY A 240 16.21 3.71 18.00
C GLY A 240 14.79 4.09 17.56
N LEU A 241 13.97 4.47 18.54
CA LEU A 241 12.61 5.02 18.33
C LEU A 241 12.61 6.53 18.04
N ILE A 242 13.76 7.20 18.22
CA ILE A 242 13.91 8.62 17.90
C ILE A 242 14.06 8.74 16.38
N PRO A 243 13.17 9.49 15.69
CA PRO A 243 13.30 9.71 14.26
C PRO A 243 14.67 10.30 13.91
N PRO A 244 15.32 9.89 12.81
CA PRO A 244 16.61 10.47 12.39
C PRO A 244 16.48 11.87 11.77
N TYR A 245 15.27 12.44 11.78
CA TYR A 245 14.93 13.74 11.19
C TYR A 245 14.51 14.70 12.32
N PRO A 246 14.62 16.02 12.13
CA PRO A 246 14.16 16.97 13.12
C PRO A 246 12.62 16.90 13.28
N ILE A 247 12.15 16.87 14.52
CA ILE A 247 10.72 16.78 14.84
C ILE A 247 10.39 17.62 16.08
N LEU A 248 9.26 18.30 16.07
CA LEU A 248 8.64 18.96 17.22
C LEU A 248 7.64 18.02 17.88
N VAL A 249 7.78 17.86 19.20
CA VAL A 249 6.93 17.02 20.04
C VAL A 249 5.90 17.85 20.80
N SER A 250 6.27 19.03 21.29
CA SER A 250 5.34 19.91 22.02
C SER A 250 5.78 21.37 22.00
N ILE A 251 4.80 22.26 22.20
CA ILE A 251 5.02 23.68 22.49
C ILE A 251 4.66 23.90 23.96
N GLU A 252 5.65 24.27 24.76
CA GLU A 252 5.48 24.62 26.16
C GLU A 252 5.25 26.14 26.28
N LEU A 253 4.08 26.49 26.79
CA LEU A 253 3.65 27.87 26.98
C LEU A 253 4.07 28.40 28.36
N PRO A 254 4.35 29.70 28.50
CA PRO A 254 4.67 30.27 29.80
C PRO A 254 3.48 30.14 30.77
N ASN A 255 3.75 30.14 32.08
CA ASN A 255 2.72 30.17 33.12
C ASN A 255 1.69 29.00 33.06
N LYS A 256 1.99 27.91 32.35
CA LYS A 256 1.09 26.74 32.16
C LYS A 256 -0.28 27.12 31.56
N GLN A 257 -0.33 28.20 30.79
CA GLN A 257 -1.53 28.65 30.09
C GLN A 257 -1.86 27.77 28.88
N ILE A 258 -3.03 28.00 28.28
CA ILE A 258 -3.57 27.19 27.17
C ILE A 258 -3.34 27.81 25.78
N ALA A 259 -2.94 29.08 25.73
CA ALA A 259 -2.69 29.83 24.50
C ALA A 259 -1.62 30.90 24.77
N ALA A 260 -0.79 31.22 23.77
CA ALA A 260 0.23 32.27 23.87
C ALA A 260 -0.36 33.65 23.62
N ARG A 261 0.28 34.70 24.13
CA ARG A 261 0.03 36.10 23.77
C ARG A 261 1.25 36.68 23.04
N LEU A 262 1.02 37.69 22.22
CA LEU A 262 2.12 38.49 21.65
C LEU A 262 3.02 39.04 22.77
N GLY A 263 4.34 39.01 22.54
CA GLY A 263 5.37 39.40 23.51
C GLY A 263 5.81 38.31 24.48
N GLU A 264 5.21 37.13 24.44
CA GLU A 264 5.61 36.00 25.29
C GLU A 264 6.61 35.07 24.59
N ALA A 265 7.45 34.40 25.38
CA ALA A 265 8.36 33.37 24.87
C ALA A 265 7.72 31.98 24.98
N ILE A 266 7.66 31.27 23.85
CA ILE A 266 7.24 29.87 23.78
C ILE A 266 8.47 28.97 23.69
N LYS A 267 8.42 27.80 24.34
CA LYS A 267 9.50 26.81 24.28
C LYS A 267 9.10 25.64 23.39
N LEU A 268 9.84 25.44 22.31
CA LEU A 268 9.65 24.32 21.38
C LEU A 268 10.49 23.14 21.85
N LYS A 269 9.86 21.98 22.03
CA LYS A 269 10.51 20.72 22.45
C LYS A 269 10.40 19.67 21.36
N GLY A 270 11.45 18.88 21.16
CA GLY A 270 11.53 17.92 20.08
C GLY A 270 12.82 17.10 20.10
N TYR A 271 13.21 16.60 18.93
CA TYR A 271 14.46 15.88 18.72
C TYR A 271 15.19 16.40 17.48
N ASN A 272 16.52 16.28 17.49
CA ASN A 272 17.42 16.74 16.43
C ASN A 272 17.24 18.22 16.06
N LEU A 273 16.94 19.07 17.05
CA LEU A 273 16.70 20.51 16.86
C LEU A 273 17.99 21.36 16.88
N SER A 274 19.16 20.74 16.98
CA SER A 274 20.44 21.43 16.89
C SER A 274 20.78 21.76 15.43
N GLY A 275 21.21 22.99 15.17
CA GLY A 275 21.58 23.42 13.82
C GLY A 275 21.83 24.91 13.71
N THR A 276 22.15 25.33 12.49
CA THR A 276 22.32 26.73 12.08
C THR A 276 21.14 27.15 11.20
N ASN A 277 21.02 28.45 10.92
CA ASN A 277 19.90 29.01 10.13
C ASN A 277 18.53 28.60 10.67
N LEU A 278 18.43 28.43 12.00
CA LEU A 278 17.18 28.07 12.66
C LEU A 278 16.21 29.24 12.55
N ALA A 279 15.04 28.98 11.98
CA ALA A 279 13.91 29.87 11.95
C ALA A 279 12.64 29.11 12.34
N VAL A 280 11.69 29.80 12.97
CA VAL A 280 10.38 29.23 13.27
C VAL A 280 9.36 29.89 12.36
N ARG A 281 8.71 29.06 11.56
CA ARG A 281 7.67 29.42 10.61
C ARG A 281 6.32 29.32 11.28
N PHE A 282 5.56 30.41 11.20
CA PHE A 282 4.20 30.54 11.68
C PHE A 282 3.27 30.74 10.47
N ALA A 283 2.42 29.76 10.19
CA ALA A 283 1.42 29.85 9.14
C ALA A 283 0.02 30.02 9.73
N HIS A 284 -0.79 30.88 9.13
CA HIS A 284 -2.18 31.13 9.51
C HIS A 284 -3.08 31.05 8.28
N PRO A 285 -4.29 30.46 8.36
CA PRO A 285 -5.18 30.33 7.21
C PRO A 285 -5.57 31.65 6.54
N SER A 286 -5.57 32.75 7.28
CA SER A 286 -5.92 34.09 6.77
C SER A 286 -4.72 34.86 6.17
N LEU A 287 -3.54 34.25 6.10
CA LEU A 287 -2.33 34.86 5.55
C LEU A 287 -1.91 34.14 4.28
N THR A 288 -1.53 34.90 3.25
CA THR A 288 -1.03 34.37 1.97
C THR A 288 0.41 33.87 2.06
N ALA A 289 1.20 34.44 2.97
CA ALA A 289 2.58 34.04 3.24
C ALA A 289 2.75 33.81 4.75
N PRO A 290 3.51 32.76 5.15
CA PRO A 290 3.81 32.54 6.55
C PRO A 290 4.81 33.58 7.08
N ILE A 291 4.84 33.74 8.40
CA ILE A 291 5.76 34.63 9.10
C ILE A 291 6.90 33.79 9.67
N ASP A 292 8.15 34.12 9.33
CA ASP A 292 9.33 33.43 9.84
C ASP A 292 10.04 34.29 10.90
N ILE A 293 10.23 33.73 12.10
CA ILE A 293 11.04 34.33 13.15
C ILE A 293 12.42 33.67 13.14
N ALA A 294 13.45 34.44 12.78
CA ALA A 294 14.83 33.96 12.79
C ALA A 294 15.34 33.79 14.23
N PHE A 295 15.89 32.62 14.55
CA PHE A 295 16.53 32.30 15.82
C PHE A 295 18.06 32.26 15.71
N GLY A 296 18.59 31.85 14.55
CA GLY A 296 20.03 31.77 14.29
C GLY A 296 20.60 30.37 14.52
N THR A 297 21.36 30.18 15.61
CA THR A 297 22.00 28.89 15.92
C THR A 297 21.46 28.33 17.21
N ASN A 298 21.15 27.03 17.21
CA ASN A 298 20.76 26.30 18.41
C ASN A 298 21.69 25.09 18.60
N ALA A 299 22.30 25.01 19.79
CA ALA A 299 23.17 23.89 20.16
C ALA A 299 22.43 22.75 20.87
N ASN A 300 21.18 22.97 21.30
CA ASN A 300 20.39 22.00 22.06
C ASN A 300 19.53 21.14 21.11
N GLU A 301 19.73 19.82 21.13
CA GLU A 301 18.98 18.89 20.28
C GLU A 301 17.50 18.71 20.66
N GLU A 302 17.15 19.04 21.90
CA GLU A 302 15.85 18.73 22.49
C GLU A 302 14.91 19.93 22.60
N SER A 303 15.43 21.16 22.68
CA SER A 303 14.56 22.34 22.80
C SER A 303 15.25 23.67 22.51
N PHE A 304 14.44 24.67 22.16
CA PHE A 304 14.81 26.08 22.12
C PHE A 304 13.58 26.97 22.36
N SER A 305 13.79 28.24 22.70
CA SER A 305 12.70 29.18 23.00
C SER A 305 12.64 30.31 21.99
N VAL A 306 11.44 30.65 21.49
CA VAL A 306 11.21 31.76 20.57
C VAL A 306 10.29 32.78 21.22
N ALA A 307 10.68 34.06 21.18
CA ALA A 307 9.85 35.16 21.61
C ALA A 307 8.87 35.54 20.49
N LEU A 308 7.58 35.58 20.81
CA LEU A 308 6.57 36.15 19.93
C LEU A 308 6.72 37.68 19.91
N PRO A 309 6.56 38.31 18.74
CA PRO A 309 6.80 39.74 18.61
C PRO A 309 5.65 40.54 19.23
N ASN A 310 5.84 41.83 19.50
CA ASN A 310 4.88 42.66 20.26
C ASN A 310 4.93 44.16 19.90
N THR A 311 5.26 44.48 18.64
CA THR A 311 5.22 45.86 18.15
C THR A 311 3.79 46.24 17.73
N ALA A 312 3.58 47.53 17.45
CA ALA A 312 2.29 48.00 16.91
C ALA A 312 1.95 47.32 15.58
N GLN A 313 2.95 47.02 14.75
CA GLN A 313 2.78 46.33 13.48
C GLN A 313 2.43 44.85 13.67
N ASP A 314 3.02 44.18 14.67
CA ASP A 314 2.69 42.78 14.97
C ASP A 314 1.23 42.61 15.38
N ASN A 315 0.63 43.60 16.04
CA ASN A 315 -0.80 43.59 16.36
C ASN A 315 -1.71 43.63 15.12
N ILE A 316 -1.18 43.93 13.93
CA ILE A 316 -1.90 43.89 12.65
C ILE A 316 -1.59 42.58 11.91
N ASP A 317 -0.30 42.21 11.90
CA ASP A 317 0.20 41.08 11.11
C ASP A 317 -0.13 39.72 11.73
N TRP A 318 -0.31 39.67 13.06
CA TRP A 318 -0.58 38.44 13.81
C TRP A 318 -2.02 38.37 14.32
N PRO A 319 -3.00 37.95 13.50
CA PRO A 319 -4.37 37.75 13.98
C PRO A 319 -4.42 36.67 15.09
N ALA A 320 -5.31 36.88 16.06
CA ALA A 320 -5.61 35.86 17.07
C ALA A 320 -6.28 34.65 16.42
N GLY A 321 -5.99 33.44 16.89
CA GLY A 321 -6.50 32.21 16.26
C GLY A 321 -5.55 31.03 16.40
N ILE A 322 -5.71 30.04 15.51
CA ILE A 322 -4.90 28.82 15.48
C ILE A 322 -3.81 28.97 14.43
N TRP A 323 -2.57 28.87 14.87
CA TRP A 323 -1.38 28.96 14.03
C TRP A 323 -0.72 27.59 13.89
N GLU A 324 -0.20 27.34 12.70
CA GLU A 324 0.67 26.20 12.43
C GLU A 324 2.13 26.63 12.65
N VAL A 325 2.86 25.89 13.49
CA VAL A 325 4.24 26.19 13.87
C VAL A 325 5.17 25.08 13.38
N THR A 326 6.15 25.45 12.56
CA THR A 326 7.16 24.56 12.00
C THR A 326 8.55 25.13 12.27
N ALA A 327 9.53 24.31 12.66
CA ALA A 327 10.92 24.73 12.75
C ALA A 327 11.67 24.39 11.45
N LEU A 328 12.45 25.35 10.96
CA LEU A 328 13.33 25.22 9.79
C LEU A 328 14.76 25.32 10.30
N LEU A 329 15.60 24.32 10.03
CA LEU A 329 17.01 24.35 10.43
C LEU A 329 17.92 23.63 9.43
N GLN A 330 19.17 24.07 9.39
CA GLN A 330 20.25 23.37 8.73
C GLN A 330 21.05 22.58 9.77
N ARG A 331 21.11 21.25 9.64
CA ARG A 331 21.82 20.40 10.60
C ARG A 331 23.34 20.42 10.38
N PRO A 332 24.13 20.10 11.41
CA PRO A 332 25.57 19.91 11.23
C PRO A 332 25.87 18.88 10.14
N GLY A 333 26.73 19.24 9.18
CA GLY A 333 27.11 18.37 8.06
C GLY A 333 26.12 18.35 6.88
N GLU A 334 25.01 19.08 6.94
CA GLU A 334 24.07 19.24 5.83
C GLU A 334 24.17 20.61 5.17
N THR A 335 23.94 20.69 3.86
CA THR A 335 23.84 21.96 3.11
C THR A 335 22.41 22.45 2.97
N GLU A 336 21.44 21.54 3.03
CA GLU A 336 20.03 21.83 2.82
C GLU A 336 19.32 22.19 4.13
N ILE A 337 18.32 23.07 4.04
CA ILE A 337 17.42 23.40 5.15
C ILE A 337 16.37 22.29 5.27
N ARG A 338 16.18 21.78 6.49
CA ARG A 338 15.17 20.79 6.84
C ARG A 338 14.02 21.47 7.58
N SER A 339 12.80 21.03 7.29
CA SER A 339 11.61 21.36 8.07
C SER A 339 11.26 20.23 9.03
N THR A 340 10.77 20.57 10.22
CA THR A 340 10.09 19.63 11.12
C THR A 340 8.69 19.30 10.63
N ASN A 341 7.99 18.43 11.36
CA ASN A 341 6.52 18.45 11.38
C ASN A 341 5.99 19.77 11.96
N SER A 342 4.68 19.96 11.83
CA SER A 342 3.99 21.13 12.36
C SER A 342 3.21 20.83 13.63
N LEU A 343 3.15 21.80 14.54
CA LEU A 343 2.31 21.79 15.74
C LEU A 343 1.34 22.97 15.74
N ALA A 344 0.17 22.81 16.37
CA ALA A 344 -0.79 23.89 16.53
C ALA A 344 -0.45 24.77 17.73
N LEU A 345 -0.49 26.09 17.53
CA LEU A 345 -0.35 27.12 18.56
C LEU A 345 -1.61 27.99 18.59
N PHE A 346 -2.25 28.08 19.75
CA PHE A 346 -3.32 29.05 19.95
C PHE A 346 -2.72 30.40 20.33
N LEU A 347 -3.00 31.44 19.55
CA LEU A 347 -2.67 32.83 19.87
C LEU A 347 -3.90 33.51 20.45
N ALA A 348 -3.88 33.77 21.75
CA ALA A 348 -4.99 34.36 22.49
C ALA A 348 -5.02 35.88 22.34
N PRO A 349 -6.22 36.48 22.18
CA PRO A 349 -6.36 37.92 22.29
C PRO A 349 -6.19 38.38 23.75
N ARG A 350 -5.66 39.58 23.91
CA ARG A 350 -5.55 40.32 25.17
C ARG A 350 -6.61 41.40 25.19
N ILE A 351 -7.53 41.33 26.15
CA ILE A 351 -8.54 42.35 26.37
C ILE A 351 -7.92 43.50 27.18
N ASP A 352 -8.15 44.73 26.73
CA ASP A 352 -7.92 45.94 27.50
C ASP A 352 -9.25 46.38 28.15
N VAL A 353 -9.49 45.90 29.36
CA VAL A 353 -10.72 46.21 30.09
C VAL A 353 -10.77 47.69 30.50
N ALA A 354 -9.63 48.33 30.77
CA ALA A 354 -9.58 49.73 31.18
C ALA A 354 -9.98 50.67 30.02
N GLY A 355 -9.65 50.31 28.79
CA GLY A 355 -10.10 51.01 27.59
C GLY A 355 -11.53 50.62 27.13
N SER A 356 -12.08 49.52 27.63
CA SER A 356 -13.40 49.02 27.24
C SER A 356 -14.52 49.72 28.01
N THR A 357 -15.71 49.82 27.40
CA THR A 357 -16.88 50.47 28.03
C THR A 357 -18.15 49.63 27.88
N ALA A 358 -19.04 49.69 28.87
CA ALA A 358 -20.37 49.11 28.82
C ALA A 358 -21.42 50.21 29.03
N THR A 359 -22.41 50.29 28.14
CA THR A 359 -23.54 51.21 28.25
C THR A 359 -24.85 50.41 28.25
N ARG A 360 -25.81 50.83 29.07
CA ARG A 360 -27.16 50.25 29.12
C ARG A 360 -28.17 51.24 28.55
N ASP A 361 -29.00 50.77 27.63
CA ASP A 361 -30.12 51.53 27.06
C ASP A 361 -31.43 50.72 27.08
N SER A 362 -32.49 51.22 26.46
CA SER A 362 -33.80 50.56 26.39
C SER A 362 -33.80 49.28 25.54
N SER A 363 -32.76 49.03 24.75
CA SER A 363 -32.60 47.89 23.84
C SER A 363 -31.67 46.80 24.38
N GLY A 364 -30.88 47.10 25.43
CA GLY A 364 -30.02 46.13 26.09
C GLY A 364 -28.74 46.73 26.66
N VAL A 365 -27.68 45.92 26.73
CA VAL A 365 -26.32 46.37 27.08
C VAL A 365 -25.43 46.29 25.85
N THR A 366 -24.73 47.37 25.58
CA THR A 366 -23.72 47.45 24.52
C THR A 366 -22.33 47.53 25.15
N ILE A 367 -21.47 46.57 24.83
CA ILE A 367 -20.07 46.54 25.26
C ILE A 367 -19.20 46.93 24.07
N ASN A 368 -18.44 48.02 24.19
CA ASN A 368 -17.36 48.38 23.27
C ASN A 368 -16.05 47.82 23.84
N LEU A 369 -15.59 46.71 23.26
CA LEU A 369 -14.44 45.97 23.74
C LEU A 369 -13.18 46.40 22.98
N ILE A 370 -12.13 46.80 23.72
CA ILE A 370 -10.79 47.03 23.19
C ILE A 370 -9.93 45.80 23.45
N PHE A 371 -9.22 45.34 22.43
CA PHE A 371 -8.36 44.16 22.51
C PHE A 371 -7.22 44.21 21.49
N ALA A 372 -6.22 43.36 21.69
CA ALA A 372 -5.11 43.17 20.75
C ALA A 372 -4.80 41.66 20.63
N PRO A 373 -4.38 41.14 19.47
CA PRO A 373 -4.19 41.81 18.17
C PRO A 373 -5.53 42.15 17.46
N GLN A 374 -5.47 42.85 16.33
CA GLN A 374 -6.63 43.24 15.54
C GLN A 374 -7.40 42.02 15.01
N ALA A 375 -8.72 42.07 15.13
CA ALA A 375 -9.62 41.10 14.54
C ALA A 375 -9.87 41.41 13.06
N ARG A 376 -10.02 40.36 12.24
CA ARG A 376 -10.34 40.48 10.80
C ARG A 376 -11.81 40.08 10.51
N PRO A 377 -12.46 40.66 9.48
CA PRO A 377 -13.89 40.43 9.20
C PRO A 377 -14.30 38.98 8.92
N ASP A 378 -13.35 38.14 8.49
CA ASP A 378 -13.52 36.73 8.17
C ASP A 378 -13.40 35.80 9.38
N GLN A 379 -13.00 36.33 10.54
CA GLN A 379 -12.80 35.54 11.76
C GLN A 379 -14.11 35.25 12.49
N ARG A 380 -14.20 34.07 13.09
CA ARG A 380 -15.29 33.70 13.98
C ARG A 380 -15.02 34.24 15.38
N ILE A 381 -15.79 35.26 15.77
CA ILE A 381 -15.59 35.99 17.02
C ILE A 381 -16.83 35.87 17.91
N SER A 382 -16.61 35.63 19.21
CA SER A 382 -17.65 35.77 20.23
C SER A 382 -17.08 36.32 21.53
N LEU A 383 -17.86 37.14 22.23
CA LEU A 383 -17.55 37.61 23.57
C LEU A 383 -18.50 36.92 24.55
N ASN A 384 -17.94 36.30 25.58
CA ASN A 384 -18.69 35.83 26.73
C ASN A 384 -18.52 36.81 27.89
N ALA A 385 -19.62 37.32 28.43
CA ALA A 385 -19.66 38.14 29.63
C ALA A 385 -20.48 37.42 30.70
N GLY A 386 -19.83 36.88 31.73
CA GLY A 386 -20.53 36.25 32.86
C GLY A 386 -21.44 35.07 32.49
N GLY A 387 -21.18 34.37 31.39
CA GLY A 387 -22.00 33.26 30.88
C GLY A 387 -22.90 33.63 29.71
N TYR A 388 -23.11 34.91 29.42
CA TYR A 388 -23.87 35.39 28.26
C TYR A 388 -22.93 35.55 27.06
N GLU A 389 -23.27 34.96 25.91
CA GLU A 389 -22.46 35.03 24.70
C GLU A 389 -23.11 35.93 23.65
N ALA A 390 -22.32 36.82 23.05
CA ALA A 390 -22.73 37.66 21.93
C ALA A 390 -21.70 37.62 20.79
N SER A 391 -22.18 37.76 19.56
CA SER A 391 -21.35 38.00 18.37
C SER A 391 -21.12 39.50 18.18
N PRO A 392 -20.00 39.91 17.57
CA PRO A 392 -19.76 41.31 17.31
C PRO A 392 -20.74 41.85 16.25
N GLU A 393 -20.96 43.17 16.26
CA GLU A 393 -21.55 43.85 15.12
C GLU A 393 -20.69 43.66 13.86
N LYS A 394 -21.33 43.72 12.68
CA LYS A 394 -20.61 43.58 11.42
C LYS A 394 -19.58 44.69 11.25
N PHE A 395 -18.36 44.32 10.92
CA PHE A 395 -17.27 45.23 10.60
C PHE A 395 -16.60 44.79 9.29
N THR A 396 -15.99 45.73 8.57
CA THR A 396 -15.48 45.53 7.20
C THR A 396 -13.98 45.74 7.06
N VAL A 397 -13.31 46.23 8.11
CA VAL A 397 -11.87 46.54 8.13
C VAL A 397 -11.28 45.95 9.41
N PRO A 398 -10.04 45.41 9.38
CA PRO A 398 -9.38 44.96 10.60
C PRO A 398 -9.39 46.01 11.71
N THR A 399 -9.74 45.60 12.93
CA THR A 399 -9.96 46.52 14.06
C THR A 399 -9.54 45.91 15.40
N ALA A 400 -9.06 46.76 16.30
CA ALA A 400 -8.75 46.43 17.70
C ALA A 400 -9.92 46.77 18.66
N SER A 401 -11.07 47.19 18.11
CA SER A 401 -12.27 47.54 18.86
C SER A 401 -13.52 46.98 18.19
N LEU A 402 -14.35 46.27 18.95
CA LEU A 402 -15.60 45.67 18.48
C LEU A 402 -16.75 45.95 19.46
N GLN A 403 -17.94 46.13 18.89
CA GLN A 403 -19.17 46.33 19.64
C GLN A 403 -19.95 45.02 19.77
N PHE A 404 -20.40 44.70 20.98
CA PHE A 404 -21.20 43.51 21.30
C PHE A 404 -22.50 43.94 21.98
N LYS A 405 -23.64 43.52 21.43
CA LYS A 405 -24.98 43.84 21.97
C LYS A 405 -25.59 42.63 22.66
N TYR A 406 -26.04 42.84 23.90
CA TYR A 406 -26.70 41.85 24.72
C TYR A 406 -28.13 42.29 25.00
N ALA A 407 -29.12 41.49 24.59
CA ALA A 407 -30.52 41.76 24.90
C ALA A 407 -30.80 41.69 26.41
N GLN A 408 -30.13 40.78 27.11
CA GLN A 408 -30.27 40.59 28.56
C GLN A 408 -28.90 40.29 29.18
N LEU A 409 -28.30 41.29 29.82
CA LEU A 409 -27.09 41.15 30.65
C LEU A 409 -27.32 41.84 31.99
N PRO A 410 -27.26 41.12 33.13
CA PRO A 410 -27.46 41.71 34.46
C PRO A 410 -26.45 42.84 34.76
N ALA A 411 -26.84 43.81 35.58
CA ALA A 411 -25.89 44.80 36.10
C ALA A 411 -24.90 44.15 37.08
N GLY A 412 -23.69 44.69 37.17
CA GLY A 412 -22.64 44.20 38.06
C GLY A 412 -21.36 43.78 37.36
N ASN A 413 -20.49 43.10 38.10
CA ASN A 413 -19.16 42.69 37.63
C ASN A 413 -19.23 41.39 36.85
N HIS A 414 -18.78 41.43 35.59
CA HIS A 414 -18.75 40.27 34.70
C HIS A 414 -17.33 39.97 34.24
N LEU A 415 -16.95 38.71 34.32
CA LEU A 415 -15.72 38.19 33.72
C LEU A 415 -15.89 38.12 32.20
N LEU A 416 -14.94 38.70 31.47
CA LEU A 416 -14.93 38.71 30.01
C LEU A 416 -14.04 37.61 29.44
N ARG A 417 -14.55 36.88 28.45
CA ARG A 417 -13.76 35.96 27.63
C ARG A 417 -14.04 36.20 26.16
N LEU A 418 -13.04 36.70 25.45
CA LEU A 418 -13.09 36.90 24.00
C LEU A 418 -12.54 35.64 23.31
N ARG A 419 -13.32 35.09 22.37
CA ARG A 419 -12.92 33.98 21.52
C ARG A 419 -12.77 34.47 20.09
N VAL A 420 -11.61 34.22 19.48
CA VAL A 420 -11.33 34.51 18.06
C VAL A 420 -10.79 33.25 17.40
N ASP A 421 -11.48 32.73 16.40
CA ASP A 421 -11.12 31.51 15.65
C ASP A 421 -10.74 30.32 16.55
N GLY A 422 -11.46 30.16 17.67
CA GLY A 422 -11.25 29.08 18.64
C GLY A 422 -10.15 29.34 19.68
N ALA A 423 -9.39 30.42 19.58
CA ALA A 423 -8.46 30.87 20.63
C ALA A 423 -9.19 31.74 21.66
N ASP A 424 -9.18 31.30 22.93
CA ASP A 424 -9.80 32.01 24.06
C ASP A 424 -8.80 32.98 24.72
N SER A 425 -9.27 34.18 25.09
CA SER A 425 -8.53 35.07 25.98
C SER A 425 -8.28 34.39 27.33
N LEU A 426 -7.11 34.63 27.92
CA LEU A 426 -6.73 33.96 29.17
C LEU A 426 -7.48 34.58 30.35
N LEU A 427 -8.47 33.84 30.88
CA LEU A 427 -9.31 34.25 32.00
C LEU A 427 -8.85 33.70 33.36
N VAL A 428 -8.07 32.62 33.36
CA VAL A 428 -7.66 31.90 34.57
C VAL A 428 -6.18 32.13 34.83
N ASN A 429 -5.85 32.70 35.98
CA ASN A 429 -4.50 32.72 36.51
C ASN A 429 -4.14 31.35 37.06
N ARG A 430 -3.23 30.65 36.36
CA ARG A 430 -2.75 29.31 36.71
C ARG A 430 -1.45 29.31 37.53
N LEU A 431 -0.95 30.49 37.90
CA LEU A 431 0.22 30.63 38.77
C LEU A 431 -0.14 30.48 40.25
N THR A 432 -1.41 30.68 40.61
CA THR A 432 -1.93 30.47 41.97
C THR A 432 -2.45 29.04 42.16
N THR A 433 -2.36 28.51 43.39
CA THR A 433 -2.89 27.19 43.75
C THR A 433 -3.87 27.34 44.91
N PRO A 434 -5.18 27.05 44.72
CA PRO A 434 -5.82 26.65 43.47
C PRO A 434 -5.83 27.78 42.43
N PRO A 435 -5.96 27.47 41.11
CA PRO A 435 -6.10 28.48 40.06
C PRO A 435 -7.28 29.43 40.34
N GLN A 436 -7.10 30.71 40.04
CA GLN A 436 -8.10 31.76 40.28
C GLN A 436 -8.42 32.52 39.00
N PHE A 437 -9.58 33.18 38.94
CA PHE A 437 -9.89 34.07 37.83
C PHE A 437 -9.01 35.32 37.85
N ASP A 438 -8.66 35.81 36.67
CA ASP A 438 -7.89 37.04 36.50
C ASP A 438 -8.82 38.25 36.71
N ASN A 439 -8.65 38.94 37.84
CA ASN A 439 -9.45 40.11 38.19
C ASN A 439 -9.25 41.29 37.22
N THR A 440 -8.21 41.28 36.39
CA THR A 440 -8.03 42.29 35.33
C THR A 440 -8.98 42.11 34.15
N GLN A 441 -9.69 40.98 34.08
CA GLN A 441 -10.65 40.64 33.03
C GLN A 441 -12.11 40.92 33.45
N VAL A 442 -12.33 41.73 34.48
CA VAL A 442 -13.66 42.04 35.03
C VAL A 442 -14.15 43.40 34.54
N LEU A 443 -15.25 43.42 33.80
CA LEU A 443 -15.93 44.65 33.37
C LEU A 443 -17.20 44.87 34.19
N THR A 444 -17.39 46.09 34.69
CA THR A 444 -18.62 46.48 35.39
C THR A 444 -19.66 46.93 34.37
N VAL A 445 -20.80 46.24 34.37
CA VAL A 445 -21.96 46.56 33.54
C VAL A 445 -22.93 47.43 34.35
N PRO A 446 -23.32 48.62 33.86
CA PRO A 446 -24.22 49.54 34.56
C PRO A 446 -25.66 49.00 34.67
#